data_AF-A0A955S323-F1
#
_entry.id   AF-A0A955S323-F1
#
_cell.length_a   1.000
_cell.length_b   1.000
_cell.length_c   1.000
_cell.angle_alpha   90.00
_cell.angle_beta   90.00
_cell.angle_gamma   90.00
#
_symmetry.space_group_name_H-M   'P 1'
#
loop_
_entity.id
_entity.type
_entity.pdbx_description
1 polymer ?
#
loop_
_entity_poly.entity_id
_entity_poly.type
_entity_poly.pdbx_seq_one_letter_code
_entity_poly.pdbx_strand_id
1 'polypeptide(L)'
;MKINNSDGYLLIMSLAVALFLTILLGAAFVRSTQQLREADQRRAVHQAFSTAEAGIDRALFEFRRDPDWGLGADPDVPNMAVSNVLLNAVEADDTTVIGTYSIEVVNGPDIQDLGETRWVRSVGFDAESNLNRAILARVLIDDPSRFLLSTPGALRFKSGAVVEADVLGQDLFFDVNDALPDAAQRHITIDGNVLYIDELNPSNPQSDPDITITGAVNPYPSVTFPGVDINRYDTLATGLAATLGGYKEAGDLTVDLDNLGALDGNPGFAPRLIFATGDIRVSGEFDASMLLVAGGNIYIEGDIAPDPLTPDAQIGLFAKQDVVIPDGAVAAGADLTVEAFVIADGSDGANGEFRAESTVGLGEFNFTGAISVRGGGGTQTGIDLSVFAVRNYTHKANIAVPFSPFIANIITWQETTSFADFPPP
;
A
#
# COMPACT_ATOMS: atom_id res chain seq x y z
N MET A 1 -24.62 -92.98 -13.28
CA MET A 1 -24.65 -91.90 -12.27
C MET A 1 -25.53 -90.79 -12.84
N LYS A 2 -26.80 -90.72 -12.43
CA LYS A 2 -27.74 -89.67 -12.87
C LYS A 2 -27.51 -88.44 -11.99
N ILE A 3 -26.97 -87.37 -12.57
CA ILE A 3 -26.93 -86.06 -11.92
C ILE A 3 -28.38 -85.55 -11.89
N ASN A 4 -28.93 -85.31 -10.69
CA ASN A 4 -30.25 -84.71 -10.54
C ASN A 4 -30.22 -83.27 -11.11
N ASN A 5 -31.18 -82.96 -11.99
CA ASN A 5 -31.24 -81.71 -12.76
C ASN A 5 -31.45 -80.44 -11.89
N SER A 6 -31.85 -80.58 -10.63
CA SER A 6 -32.03 -79.47 -9.68
C SER A 6 -30.72 -78.87 -9.18
N ASP A 7 -29.69 -79.71 -9.01
CA ASP A 7 -28.47 -79.31 -8.31
C ASP A 7 -27.49 -78.61 -9.27
N GLY A 8 -27.53 -78.98 -10.56
CA GLY A 8 -26.81 -78.27 -11.61
C GLY A 8 -27.36 -76.86 -11.89
N TYR A 9 -28.67 -76.67 -11.78
CA TYR A 9 -29.31 -75.35 -11.96
C TYR A 9 -28.95 -74.38 -10.84
N LEU A 10 -28.93 -74.85 -9.58
CA LEU A 10 -28.48 -74.08 -8.42
C LEU A 10 -27.02 -73.64 -8.56
N LEU A 11 -26.15 -74.54 -9.02
CA LEU A 11 -24.74 -74.22 -9.26
C LEU A 11 -24.59 -73.14 -10.35
N ILE A 12 -25.28 -73.29 -11.49
CA ILE A 12 -25.22 -72.31 -12.59
C ILE A 12 -25.78 -70.95 -12.16
N MET A 13 -26.89 -70.92 -11.41
CA MET A 13 -27.45 -69.68 -10.87
C MET A 13 -26.52 -69.01 -9.86
N SER A 14 -25.89 -69.77 -8.95
CA SER A 14 -24.90 -69.23 -8.01
C SER A 14 -23.67 -68.65 -8.72
N LEU A 15 -23.20 -69.32 -9.79
CA LEU A 15 -22.09 -68.85 -10.60
C LEU A 15 -22.46 -67.58 -11.38
N ALA A 16 -23.67 -67.53 -11.94
CA ALA A 16 -24.17 -66.36 -12.65
C ALA A 16 -24.32 -65.15 -11.71
N VAL A 17 -24.85 -65.36 -10.50
CA VAL A 17 -24.97 -64.30 -9.48
C VAL A 17 -23.59 -63.86 -8.99
N ALA A 18 -22.67 -64.79 -8.72
CA ALA A 18 -21.31 -64.46 -8.31
C ALA A 18 -20.55 -63.68 -9.40
N LEU A 19 -20.68 -64.09 -10.67
CA LEU A 19 -20.12 -63.38 -11.81
C LEU A 19 -20.72 -61.97 -11.92
N PHE A 20 -22.04 -61.85 -11.84
CA PHE A 20 -22.74 -60.57 -11.91
C PHE A 20 -22.33 -59.63 -10.77
N LEU A 21 -22.25 -60.12 -9.53
CA LEU A 21 -21.76 -59.36 -8.38
C LEU A 21 -20.30 -58.93 -8.56
N THR A 22 -19.44 -59.80 -9.11
CA THR A 22 -18.04 -59.46 -9.38
C THR A 22 -17.92 -58.36 -10.43
N ILE A 23 -18.75 -58.41 -11.49
CA ILE A 23 -18.80 -57.36 -12.52
C ILE A 23 -19.29 -56.03 -11.93
N LEU A 24 -20.35 -56.05 -11.10
CA LEU A 24 -20.87 -54.85 -10.46
C LEU A 24 -19.89 -54.24 -9.47
N LEU A 25 -19.24 -55.05 -8.63
CA LEU A 25 -18.18 -54.61 -7.72
C LEU A 25 -17.00 -54.03 -8.51
N GLY A 26 -16.56 -54.70 -9.58
CA GLY A 26 -15.51 -54.22 -10.45
C GLY A 26 -15.83 -52.85 -11.07
N ALA A 27 -17.06 -52.67 -11.56
CA ALA A 27 -17.51 -51.39 -12.11
C ALA A 27 -17.57 -50.27 -11.04
N ALA A 28 -18.03 -50.59 -9.82
CA ALA A 28 -18.06 -49.65 -8.71
C ALA A 28 -16.66 -49.21 -8.28
N PHE A 29 -15.70 -50.14 -8.20
CA PHE A 29 -14.31 -49.81 -7.89
C PHE A 29 -13.66 -48.93 -8.96
N VAL A 30 -13.84 -49.25 -10.24
CA VAL A 30 -13.32 -48.42 -11.34
C VAL A 30 -13.89 -47.00 -11.24
N ARG A 31 -15.20 -46.86 -11.06
CA ARG A 31 -15.85 -45.55 -10.91
C ARG A 31 -15.32 -44.78 -9.70
N SER A 32 -15.16 -45.45 -8.55
CA SER A 32 -14.61 -44.82 -7.34
C SER A 32 -13.18 -44.34 -7.55
N THR A 33 -12.33 -45.13 -8.23
CA THR A 33 -10.94 -44.71 -8.51
C THR A 33 -10.87 -43.56 -9.51
N GLN A 34 -11.78 -43.52 -10.49
CA GLN A 34 -11.90 -42.38 -11.40
C GLN A 34 -12.32 -41.11 -10.66
N GLN A 35 -13.32 -41.20 -9.78
CA GLN A 35 -13.77 -40.06 -8.98
C GLN A 35 -12.70 -39.55 -8.03
N LEU A 36 -11.92 -40.43 -7.40
CA LEU A 36 -10.79 -40.02 -6.56
C LEU A 36 -9.73 -39.30 -7.38
N ARG A 37 -9.34 -39.84 -8.54
CA ARG A 37 -8.38 -39.17 -9.44
C ARG A 37 -8.85 -37.81 -9.91
N GLU A 38 -10.13 -37.68 -10.26
CA GLU A 38 -10.72 -36.38 -10.63
C GLU A 38 -10.69 -35.39 -9.45
N ALA A 39 -10.97 -35.85 -8.23
CA ALA A 39 -10.92 -35.02 -7.04
C ALA A 39 -9.49 -34.56 -6.72
N ASP A 40 -8.52 -35.48 -6.78
CA ASP A 40 -7.10 -35.18 -6.57
C ASP A 40 -6.58 -34.19 -7.62
N GLN A 41 -6.94 -34.39 -8.89
CA GLN A 41 -6.57 -33.47 -9.96
C GLN A 41 -7.17 -32.07 -9.74
N ARG A 42 -8.43 -31.97 -9.34
CA ARG A 42 -9.05 -30.66 -9.02
C ARG A 42 -8.34 -29.99 -7.85
N ARG A 43 -8.00 -30.74 -6.81
CA ARG A 43 -7.26 -30.21 -5.65
C ARG A 43 -5.89 -29.68 -6.07
N ALA A 44 -5.14 -30.44 -6.85
CA ALA A 44 -3.83 -30.03 -7.35
C ALA A 44 -3.92 -28.77 -8.23
N VAL A 45 -4.94 -28.66 -9.08
CA VAL A 45 -5.20 -27.43 -9.85
C VAL A 45 -5.44 -26.22 -8.94
N HIS A 46 -6.28 -26.37 -7.91
CA HIS A 46 -6.53 -25.29 -6.96
C HIS A 46 -5.28 -24.90 -6.16
N GLN A 47 -4.45 -25.87 -5.78
CA GLN A 47 -3.19 -25.62 -5.07
C GLN A 47 -2.18 -24.88 -5.97
N ALA A 48 -2.00 -25.33 -7.21
CA ALA A 48 -1.13 -24.65 -8.18
C ALA A 48 -1.58 -23.22 -8.45
N PHE A 49 -2.90 -22.99 -8.58
CA PHE A 49 -3.46 -21.66 -8.75
C PHE A 49 -3.24 -20.75 -7.53
N SER A 50 -3.58 -21.23 -6.33
CA SER A 50 -3.36 -20.48 -5.08
C SER A 50 -1.88 -20.17 -4.85
N THR A 51 -0.98 -21.06 -5.30
CA THR A 51 0.46 -20.84 -5.22
C THR A 51 0.93 -19.77 -6.22
N ALA A 52 0.32 -19.68 -7.41
CA ALA A 52 0.55 -18.59 -8.34
C ALA A 52 0.03 -17.25 -7.80
N GLU A 53 -1.13 -17.23 -7.13
CA GLU A 53 -1.66 -16.01 -6.47
C GLU A 53 -0.71 -15.49 -5.40
N ALA A 54 -0.18 -16.39 -4.55
CA ALA A 54 0.82 -16.01 -3.55
C ALA A 54 2.08 -15.38 -4.16
N GLY A 55 2.46 -15.80 -5.38
CA GLY A 55 3.55 -15.17 -6.12
C GLY A 55 3.22 -13.76 -6.61
N ILE A 56 1.98 -13.51 -7.03
CA ILE A 56 1.51 -12.14 -7.36
C ILE A 56 1.50 -11.26 -6.11
N ASP A 57 0.96 -11.76 -4.99
CA ASP A 57 0.93 -11.02 -3.72
C ASP A 57 2.34 -10.64 -3.25
N ARG A 58 3.29 -11.57 -3.39
CA ARG A 58 4.69 -11.28 -3.11
C ARG A 58 5.26 -10.19 -4.02
N ALA A 59 5.00 -10.25 -5.33
CA ALA A 59 5.47 -9.24 -6.26
C ALA A 59 4.93 -7.84 -5.89
N LEU A 60 3.63 -7.75 -5.56
CA LEU A 60 3.04 -6.51 -5.07
C LEU A 60 3.69 -6.00 -3.78
N PHE A 61 3.96 -6.89 -2.83
CA PHE A 61 4.65 -6.52 -1.59
C PHE A 61 6.05 -5.95 -1.87
N GLU A 62 6.81 -6.56 -2.77
CA GLU A 62 8.16 -6.10 -3.08
C GLU A 62 8.16 -4.80 -3.89
N PHE A 63 7.23 -4.63 -4.84
CA PHE A 63 7.06 -3.38 -5.57
C PHE A 63 6.74 -2.18 -4.69
N ARG A 64 5.98 -2.39 -3.60
CA ARG A 64 5.72 -1.34 -2.60
C ARG A 64 6.97 -0.93 -1.83
N ARG A 65 8.07 -1.67 -1.94
CA ARG A 65 9.35 -1.40 -1.29
C ARG A 65 10.39 -0.85 -2.26
N ASP A 66 10.38 -1.37 -3.48
CA ASP A 66 11.30 -1.06 -4.56
C ASP A 66 10.54 -1.21 -5.91
N PRO A 67 10.28 -0.10 -6.62
CA PRO A 67 9.48 -0.11 -7.85
C PRO A 67 10.16 -0.86 -8.99
N ASP A 68 11.48 -1.05 -8.91
CA ASP A 68 12.29 -1.75 -9.90
C ASP A 68 12.61 -3.19 -9.47
N TRP A 69 11.99 -3.66 -8.39
CA TRP A 69 12.20 -5.00 -7.88
C TRP A 69 11.94 -6.06 -8.96
N GLY A 70 12.88 -6.99 -9.08
CA GLY A 70 12.75 -8.11 -10.01
C GLY A 70 13.04 -7.75 -11.47
N LEU A 71 13.32 -6.49 -11.81
CA LEU A 71 13.81 -6.13 -13.14
C LEU A 71 15.25 -6.63 -13.36
N GLY A 72 15.56 -6.97 -14.60
CA GLY A 72 16.90 -7.36 -15.02
C GLY A 72 17.79 -6.15 -15.30
N ALA A 73 19.01 -6.42 -15.79
CA ALA A 73 19.89 -5.36 -16.30
C ALA A 73 19.30 -4.61 -17.50
N ASP A 74 18.45 -5.30 -18.27
CA ASP A 74 17.59 -4.72 -19.29
C ASP A 74 16.14 -4.84 -18.78
N PRO A 75 15.47 -3.72 -18.45
CA PRO A 75 14.15 -3.75 -17.81
C PRO A 75 13.03 -4.09 -18.81
N ASP A 76 13.32 -4.06 -20.11
CA ASP A 76 12.38 -4.42 -21.18
C ASP A 76 12.48 -5.91 -21.57
N VAL A 77 13.37 -6.65 -20.90
CA VAL A 77 13.53 -8.10 -21.06
C VAL A 77 13.01 -8.81 -19.81
N PRO A 78 12.17 -9.86 -19.96
CA PRO A 78 11.74 -10.70 -18.84
C PRO A 78 12.90 -11.15 -17.97
N ASN A 79 12.83 -10.82 -16.69
CA ASN A 79 13.78 -11.29 -15.70
C ASN A 79 13.09 -12.21 -14.68
N MET A 80 13.74 -13.32 -14.37
CA MET A 80 13.29 -14.25 -13.33
C MET A 80 13.64 -13.66 -11.96
N ALA A 81 12.74 -12.87 -11.40
CA ALA A 81 12.90 -12.22 -10.10
C ALA A 81 13.06 -13.24 -8.97
N VAL A 82 12.24 -14.30 -9.01
CA VAL A 82 12.19 -15.34 -7.99
C VAL A 82 11.97 -16.70 -8.65
N SER A 83 12.68 -17.73 -8.18
CA SER A 83 12.55 -19.09 -8.73
C SER A 83 12.33 -20.12 -7.63
N ASN A 84 11.32 -20.98 -7.82
CA ASN A 84 11.03 -22.16 -6.99
C ASN A 84 10.91 -21.89 -5.49
N VAL A 85 10.19 -20.83 -5.10
CA VAL A 85 9.93 -20.55 -3.69
C VAL A 85 8.76 -21.40 -3.19
N LEU A 86 8.96 -22.02 -2.03
CA LEU A 86 7.96 -22.86 -1.37
C LEU A 86 6.85 -22.01 -0.75
N LEU A 87 5.60 -22.43 -0.95
CA LEU A 87 4.45 -21.96 -0.19
C LEU A 87 4.07 -23.04 0.81
N ASN A 88 4.23 -22.75 2.10
CA ASN A 88 3.89 -23.67 3.19
C ASN A 88 2.46 -23.42 3.69
N ALA A 89 1.77 -24.48 4.13
CA ALA A 89 0.41 -24.40 4.65
C ALA A 89 0.33 -23.75 6.04
N VAL A 90 1.43 -23.84 6.80
CA VAL A 90 1.59 -23.20 8.10
C VAL A 90 2.91 -22.44 8.09
N GLU A 91 2.89 -21.20 8.55
CA GLU A 91 4.07 -20.37 8.68
C GLU A 91 5.08 -21.04 9.64
N ALA A 92 6.34 -21.19 9.21
CA ALA A 92 7.41 -21.93 9.87
C ALA A 92 7.29 -23.48 9.94
N ASP A 93 6.34 -24.09 9.23
CA ASP A 93 6.29 -25.55 9.01
C ASP A 93 6.77 -25.92 7.60
N ASP A 94 8.03 -26.35 7.50
CA ASP A 94 8.62 -26.82 6.23
C ASP A 94 8.14 -28.22 5.82
N THR A 95 7.27 -28.86 6.61
CA THR A 95 6.82 -30.24 6.33
C THR A 95 5.51 -30.31 5.57
N THR A 96 4.76 -29.21 5.47
CA THR A 96 3.46 -29.15 4.77
C THR A 96 3.48 -28.13 3.63
N VAL A 97 4.11 -28.51 2.52
CA VAL A 97 4.21 -27.69 1.29
C VAL A 97 2.89 -27.75 0.53
N ILE A 98 2.30 -26.59 0.21
CA ILE A 98 1.15 -26.45 -0.69
C ILE A 98 1.60 -26.50 -2.15
N GLY A 99 2.74 -25.87 -2.45
CA GLY A 99 3.26 -25.75 -3.80
C GLY A 99 4.56 -24.94 -3.86
N THR A 100 5.05 -24.72 -5.08
CA THR A 100 6.13 -23.76 -5.36
C THR A 100 5.71 -22.73 -6.38
N TYR A 101 6.24 -21.51 -6.31
CA TYR A 101 6.05 -20.50 -7.34
C TYR A 101 7.37 -19.93 -7.86
N SER A 102 7.33 -19.43 -9.10
CA SER A 102 8.34 -18.58 -9.69
C SER A 102 7.70 -17.29 -10.20
N ILE A 103 8.45 -16.19 -10.22
CA ILE A 103 7.98 -14.86 -10.61
C ILE A 103 8.92 -14.30 -11.65
N GLU A 104 8.35 -13.84 -12.76
CA GLU A 104 9.05 -13.05 -13.77
C GLU A 104 8.45 -11.66 -13.86
N VAL A 105 9.31 -10.67 -14.04
CA VAL A 105 8.95 -9.26 -14.11
C VAL A 105 9.58 -8.63 -15.36
N VAL A 106 8.84 -7.73 -15.99
CA VAL A 106 9.29 -6.89 -17.10
C VAL A 106 8.51 -5.58 -17.10
N ASN A 107 9.06 -4.52 -17.69
CA ASN A 107 8.32 -3.30 -17.92
C ASN A 107 7.06 -3.55 -18.76
N GLY A 108 5.96 -2.90 -18.35
CA GLY A 108 4.76 -2.78 -19.15
C GLY A 108 4.72 -1.40 -19.81
N PRO A 109 3.92 -1.24 -20.88
CA PRO A 109 3.72 0.08 -21.46
C PRO A 109 3.10 1.02 -20.42
N ASP A 110 3.34 2.32 -20.52
CA ASP A 110 2.67 3.27 -19.63
C ASP A 110 1.17 3.30 -19.89
N ILE A 111 0.38 3.62 -18.87
CA ILE A 111 -1.01 4.03 -19.07
C ILE A 111 -1.05 5.54 -18.97
N GLN A 112 -1.50 6.17 -20.05
CA GLN A 112 -1.66 7.61 -20.14
C GLN A 112 -2.39 8.13 -18.90
N ASP A 113 -1.79 9.14 -18.25
CA ASP A 113 -2.27 9.81 -17.04
C ASP A 113 -2.29 8.96 -15.75
N LEU A 114 -2.04 7.65 -15.81
CA LEU A 114 -1.98 6.78 -14.62
C LEU A 114 -0.56 6.45 -14.19
N GLY A 115 0.42 6.38 -15.11
CA GLY A 115 1.83 6.19 -14.77
C GLY A 115 2.43 4.91 -15.34
N GLU A 116 3.58 4.53 -14.78
CA GLU A 116 4.36 3.37 -15.21
C GLU A 116 3.69 2.06 -14.82
N THR A 117 3.86 1.02 -15.65
CA THR A 117 3.36 -0.31 -15.30
C THR A 117 4.44 -1.38 -15.37
N ARG A 118 4.22 -2.47 -14.65
CA ARG A 118 5.03 -3.68 -14.67
C ARG A 118 4.14 -4.86 -15.06
N TRP A 119 4.64 -5.71 -15.94
CA TRP A 119 4.05 -7.03 -16.16
C TRP A 119 4.69 -8.02 -15.20
N VAL A 120 3.83 -8.78 -14.50
CA VAL A 120 4.23 -9.85 -13.60
C VAL A 120 3.64 -11.15 -14.10
N ARG A 121 4.47 -12.16 -14.30
CA ARG A 121 4.03 -13.54 -14.49
C ARG A 121 4.42 -14.36 -13.27
N SER A 122 3.43 -14.88 -12.55
CA SER A 122 3.67 -15.89 -11.53
C SER A 122 3.26 -17.27 -12.03
N VAL A 123 4.16 -18.24 -11.93
CA VAL A 123 3.88 -19.65 -12.25
C VAL A 123 3.90 -20.44 -10.96
N GLY A 124 2.74 -20.95 -10.55
CA GLY A 124 2.57 -21.82 -9.39
C GLY A 124 2.49 -23.29 -9.80
N PHE A 125 3.07 -24.14 -8.97
CA PHE A 125 3.05 -25.59 -9.07
C PHE A 125 2.37 -26.16 -7.82
N ASP A 126 1.71 -27.31 -7.95
CA ASP A 126 1.22 -28.06 -6.79
C ASP A 126 2.38 -28.66 -5.99
N ALA A 127 2.08 -29.21 -4.80
CA ALA A 127 3.08 -29.77 -3.89
C ALA A 127 4.00 -30.83 -4.53
N GLU A 128 3.48 -31.56 -5.52
CA GLU A 128 4.22 -32.61 -6.24
C GLU A 128 4.91 -32.12 -7.52
N SER A 129 4.77 -30.83 -7.86
CA SER A 129 5.25 -30.22 -9.11
C SER A 129 4.73 -30.88 -10.40
N ASN A 130 3.54 -31.50 -10.33
CA ASN A 130 2.93 -32.25 -11.43
C ASN A 130 2.03 -31.37 -12.29
N LEU A 131 1.37 -30.38 -11.69
CA LEU A 131 0.48 -29.45 -12.38
C LEU A 131 0.93 -28.03 -12.13
N ASN A 132 0.86 -27.20 -13.17
CA ASN A 132 1.16 -25.79 -13.07
C ASN A 132 -0.02 -24.92 -13.48
N ARG A 133 0.00 -23.70 -12.96
CA ARG A 133 -0.88 -22.59 -13.34
C ARG A 133 -0.06 -21.32 -13.40
N ALA A 134 -0.41 -20.44 -14.33
CA ALA A 134 0.24 -19.16 -14.46
C ALA A 134 -0.78 -18.04 -14.35
N ILE A 135 -0.41 -16.98 -13.66
CA ILE A 135 -1.16 -15.74 -13.59
C ILE A 135 -0.30 -14.66 -14.23
N LEU A 136 -0.89 -13.92 -15.16
CA LEU A 136 -0.31 -12.72 -15.73
C LEU A 136 -1.05 -11.52 -15.15
N ALA A 137 -0.32 -10.59 -14.54
CA ALA A 137 -0.88 -9.36 -13.99
C ALA A 137 -0.15 -8.14 -14.56
N ARG A 138 -0.90 -7.07 -14.86
CA ARG A 138 -0.36 -5.74 -15.08
C ARG A 138 -0.51 -4.94 -13.79
N VAL A 139 0.59 -4.45 -13.27
CA VAL A 139 0.66 -3.71 -12.02
C VAL A 139 1.00 -2.26 -12.33
N LEU A 140 0.16 -1.33 -11.89
CA LEU A 140 0.46 0.10 -11.85
C LEU A 140 1.42 0.35 -10.69
N ILE A 141 2.53 1.03 -10.96
CA ILE A 141 3.46 1.51 -9.96
C ILE A 141 3.31 3.02 -9.92
N ASP A 142 3.03 3.55 -8.73
CA ASP A 142 2.93 5.00 -8.53
C ASP A 142 3.63 5.42 -7.24
N ASP A 143 4.06 6.68 -7.21
CA ASP A 143 4.66 7.29 -6.04
C ASP A 143 3.56 7.93 -5.19
N PRO A 144 3.42 7.60 -3.90
CA PRO A 144 2.42 8.25 -3.03
C PRO A 144 2.62 9.77 -2.91
N SER A 145 3.79 10.30 -3.23
CA SER A 145 4.08 11.74 -3.27
C SER A 145 3.65 12.44 -4.56
N ARG A 146 3.18 11.70 -5.57
CA ARG A 146 2.71 12.28 -6.84
C ARG A 146 1.56 13.26 -6.64
N PHE A 147 0.70 12.97 -5.68
CA PHE A 147 -0.39 13.85 -5.28
C PHE A 147 0.06 14.66 -4.07
N LEU A 148 -0.33 15.93 -4.02
CA LEU A 148 -0.06 16.74 -2.83
C LEU A 148 -0.90 16.26 -1.65
N LEU A 149 -2.17 15.93 -1.86
CA LEU A 149 -3.00 15.25 -0.87
C LEU A 149 -3.53 13.95 -1.46
N SER A 150 -3.38 12.86 -0.72
CA SER A 150 -3.94 11.57 -1.09
C SER A 150 -4.57 10.85 0.10
N THR A 151 -5.78 10.33 -0.08
CA THR A 151 -6.44 9.53 0.96
C THR A 151 -7.42 8.51 0.38
N PRO A 152 -7.46 7.28 0.91
CA PRO A 152 -8.56 6.35 0.67
C PRO A 152 -9.76 6.63 1.57
N GLY A 153 -9.78 7.70 2.38
CA GLY A 153 -10.93 8.12 3.17
C GLY A 153 -11.60 9.37 2.60
N ALA A 154 -12.46 9.99 3.41
CA ALA A 154 -13.05 11.28 3.09
C ALA A 154 -12.04 12.43 3.25
N LEU A 155 -11.97 13.32 2.26
CA LEU A 155 -11.19 14.55 2.32
C LEU A 155 -12.14 15.75 2.22
N ARG A 156 -12.14 16.60 3.25
CA ARG A 156 -12.97 17.80 3.34
C ARG A 156 -12.10 19.04 3.19
N PHE A 157 -12.24 19.73 2.07
CA PHE A 157 -11.67 21.06 1.89
C PHE A 157 -12.59 22.09 2.53
N LYS A 158 -12.10 22.80 3.54
CA LYS A 158 -12.81 23.92 4.19
C LYS A 158 -12.27 25.27 3.70
N SER A 159 -13.14 26.28 3.64
CA SER A 159 -12.81 27.67 3.31
C SER A 159 -11.48 28.17 3.89
N GLY A 160 -10.65 28.77 3.04
CA GLY A 160 -9.30 29.25 3.37
C GLY A 160 -8.19 28.26 2.97
N ALA A 161 -8.52 27.20 2.23
CA ALA A 161 -7.56 26.23 1.69
C ALA A 161 -7.06 26.66 0.30
N VAL A 162 -5.74 26.70 0.13
CA VAL A 162 -5.05 26.96 -1.14
C VAL A 162 -4.13 25.78 -1.41
N VAL A 163 -4.41 25.00 -2.45
CA VAL A 163 -3.68 23.79 -2.83
C VAL A 163 -3.08 24.00 -4.21
N GLU A 164 -1.75 23.94 -4.33
CA GLU A 164 -1.04 24.24 -5.58
C GLU A 164 -0.64 22.98 -6.37
N ALA A 165 -1.48 21.93 -6.36
CA ALA A 165 -1.23 20.68 -7.07
C ALA A 165 -2.45 19.74 -7.15
N ASP A 166 -2.23 18.57 -7.75
CA ASP A 166 -3.21 17.50 -7.88
C ASP A 166 -3.58 16.88 -6.51
N VAL A 167 -4.86 16.58 -6.34
CA VAL A 167 -5.43 15.93 -5.14
C VAL A 167 -6.14 14.64 -5.51
N LEU A 168 -6.01 13.63 -4.65
CA LEU A 168 -6.69 12.34 -4.75
C LEU A 168 -7.44 12.02 -3.45
N GLY A 169 -8.72 11.68 -3.54
CA GLY A 169 -9.49 11.19 -2.39
C GLY A 169 -10.44 10.07 -2.78
N GLN A 170 -10.85 9.25 -1.80
CA GLN A 170 -11.99 8.37 -2.03
C GLN A 170 -13.25 9.21 -2.22
N ASP A 171 -13.55 10.02 -1.21
CA ASP A 171 -14.66 10.95 -1.19
C ASP A 171 -14.14 12.38 -1.01
N LEU A 172 -14.50 13.29 -1.91
CA LEU A 172 -14.06 14.68 -1.87
C LEU A 172 -15.24 15.60 -1.56
N PHE A 173 -15.11 16.39 -0.49
CA PHE A 173 -16.10 17.38 -0.08
C PHE A 173 -15.48 18.78 -0.07
N PHE A 174 -16.23 19.75 -0.58
CA PHE A 174 -15.87 21.16 -0.56
C PHE A 174 -16.88 21.92 0.31
N ASP A 175 -16.45 22.25 1.53
CA ASP A 175 -17.26 22.88 2.56
C ASP A 175 -16.94 24.39 2.64
N VAL A 176 -17.68 25.20 1.88
CA VAL A 176 -17.56 26.68 1.92
C VAL A 176 -18.32 27.25 3.12
N ASN A 177 -17.68 28.16 3.87
CA ASN A 177 -18.26 28.88 4.99
C ASN A 177 -18.60 30.33 4.60
N ASP A 178 -19.85 30.55 4.21
CA ASP A 178 -20.38 31.85 3.79
C ASP A 178 -20.37 32.93 4.89
N ALA A 179 -20.20 32.54 6.16
CA ALA A 179 -20.18 33.47 7.28
C ALA A 179 -18.82 34.19 7.45
N LEU A 180 -17.78 33.77 6.73
CA LEU A 180 -16.46 34.40 6.80
C LEU A 180 -16.47 35.78 6.09
N PRO A 181 -15.95 36.83 6.75
CA PRO A 181 -16.08 38.21 6.28
C PRO A 181 -15.12 38.56 5.14
N ASP A 182 -13.99 37.86 5.03
CA ASP A 182 -12.98 38.08 3.99
C ASP A 182 -13.17 37.07 2.85
N ALA A 183 -13.14 37.57 1.62
CA ALA A 183 -13.17 36.74 0.43
C ALA A 183 -11.99 35.76 0.41
N ALA A 184 -10.78 36.18 0.80
CA ALA A 184 -9.61 35.30 0.80
C ALA A 184 -9.76 34.12 1.77
N GLN A 185 -10.43 34.33 2.91
CA GLN A 185 -10.69 33.28 3.90
C GLN A 185 -11.87 32.38 3.50
N ARG A 186 -12.77 32.85 2.65
CA ARG A 186 -13.95 32.10 2.20
C ARG A 186 -13.63 31.13 1.06
N HIS A 187 -12.68 31.47 0.19
CA HIS A 187 -12.41 30.70 -1.01
C HIS A 187 -11.68 29.38 -0.73
N ILE A 188 -11.92 28.40 -1.60
CA ILE A 188 -11.13 27.17 -1.73
C ILE A 188 -10.49 27.21 -3.12
N THR A 189 -9.17 27.07 -3.18
CA THR A 189 -8.42 27.10 -4.43
C THR A 189 -7.63 25.81 -4.60
N ILE A 190 -7.79 25.15 -5.75
CA ILE A 190 -6.97 24.02 -6.19
C ILE A 190 -6.36 24.36 -7.55
N ASP A 191 -5.05 24.60 -7.57
CA ASP A 191 -4.27 24.77 -8.79
C ASP A 191 -3.72 23.41 -9.28
N GLY A 192 -4.64 22.53 -9.69
CA GLY A 192 -4.33 21.17 -10.10
C GLY A 192 -5.58 20.36 -10.44
N ASN A 193 -5.40 19.08 -10.73
CA ASN A 193 -6.48 18.14 -10.98
C ASN A 193 -7.12 17.67 -9.66
N VAL A 194 -8.43 17.47 -9.71
CA VAL A 194 -9.22 16.89 -8.62
C VAL A 194 -9.64 15.49 -9.03
N LEU A 195 -9.08 14.48 -8.36
CA LEU A 195 -9.27 13.08 -8.66
C LEU A 195 -10.04 12.41 -7.51
N TYR A 196 -11.19 11.80 -7.80
CA TYR A 196 -12.04 11.17 -6.78
C TYR A 196 -12.37 9.72 -7.17
N ILE A 197 -12.50 8.82 -6.21
CA ILE A 197 -12.77 7.39 -6.49
C ILE A 197 -14.27 7.09 -6.44
N ASP A 198 -15.00 7.63 -5.47
CA ASP A 198 -16.40 7.30 -5.21
C ASP A 198 -17.29 8.56 -5.22
N GLU A 199 -17.23 9.40 -4.18
CA GLU A 199 -18.07 10.60 -4.09
C GLU A 199 -17.32 11.93 -4.37
N LEU A 200 -18.00 12.85 -5.04
CA LEU A 200 -17.61 14.25 -5.18
C LEU A 200 -18.78 15.15 -4.77
N ASN A 201 -18.56 16.03 -3.79
CA ASN A 201 -19.58 16.89 -3.22
C ASN A 201 -19.09 18.36 -3.06
N PRO A 202 -19.75 19.35 -3.67
CA PRO A 202 -20.89 19.19 -4.57
C PRO A 202 -20.45 18.48 -5.86
N SER A 203 -21.37 17.83 -6.57
CA SER A 203 -21.05 17.07 -7.79
C SER A 203 -20.48 17.91 -8.94
N ASN A 204 -20.56 19.24 -8.82
CA ASN A 204 -19.93 20.20 -9.70
C ASN A 204 -19.33 21.36 -8.87
N PRO A 205 -18.15 21.16 -8.25
CA PRO A 205 -17.53 22.17 -7.38
C PRO A 205 -17.21 23.46 -8.13
N GLN A 206 -16.90 23.37 -9.43
CA GLN A 206 -16.63 24.54 -10.28
C GLN A 206 -17.85 25.45 -10.54
N SER A 207 -19.05 25.04 -10.11
CA SER A 207 -20.24 25.90 -10.18
C SER A 207 -20.39 26.88 -9.02
N ASP A 208 -19.66 26.65 -7.92
CA ASP A 208 -19.62 27.53 -6.76
C ASP A 208 -18.60 28.67 -7.02
N PRO A 209 -18.99 29.96 -6.89
CA PRO A 209 -18.07 31.07 -7.11
C PRO A 209 -16.91 31.15 -6.11
N ASP A 210 -17.04 30.52 -4.93
CA ASP A 210 -16.01 30.50 -3.90
C ASP A 210 -15.10 29.25 -4.00
N ILE A 211 -15.28 28.41 -5.03
CA ILE A 211 -14.40 27.28 -5.33
C ILE A 211 -13.72 27.50 -6.69
N THR A 212 -12.40 27.54 -6.70
CA THR A 212 -11.60 27.64 -7.93
C THR A 212 -10.78 26.37 -8.13
N ILE A 213 -11.00 25.67 -9.25
CA ILE A 213 -10.21 24.51 -9.68
C ILE A 213 -9.69 24.81 -11.10
N THR A 214 -8.37 24.91 -11.26
CA THR A 214 -7.74 25.23 -12.56
C THR A 214 -7.60 24.00 -13.47
N GLY A 215 -7.42 22.81 -12.88
CA GLY A 215 -7.29 21.54 -13.58
C GLY A 215 -8.61 20.83 -13.86
N ALA A 216 -8.50 19.56 -14.22
CA ALA A 216 -9.65 18.71 -14.52
C ALA A 216 -10.21 18.05 -13.26
N VAL A 217 -11.53 17.81 -13.25
CA VAL A 217 -12.23 17.08 -12.19
C VAL A 217 -12.68 15.74 -12.75
N ASN A 218 -12.00 14.64 -12.38
CA ASN A 218 -12.20 13.33 -13.01
C ASN A 218 -12.31 12.20 -11.99
N PRO A 219 -13.11 11.16 -12.27
CA PRO A 219 -13.06 9.92 -11.50
C PRO A 219 -11.71 9.22 -11.69
N TYR A 220 -11.20 8.59 -10.64
CA TYR A 220 -9.94 7.86 -10.60
C TYR A 220 -10.19 6.38 -10.29
N PRO A 221 -9.45 5.42 -10.89
CA PRO A 221 -9.61 4.01 -10.56
C PRO A 221 -9.28 3.75 -9.08
N SER A 222 -9.84 2.68 -8.50
CA SER A 222 -9.54 2.31 -7.12
C SER A 222 -8.03 2.04 -6.92
N VAL A 223 -7.47 2.58 -5.85
CA VAL A 223 -6.04 2.52 -5.51
C VAL A 223 -5.88 1.93 -4.11
N THR A 224 -4.95 0.99 -3.94
CA THR A 224 -4.49 0.57 -2.61
C THR A 224 -3.34 1.46 -2.16
N PHE A 225 -3.49 2.09 -0.99
CA PHE A 225 -2.44 2.90 -0.39
C PHE A 225 -1.45 2.03 0.40
N PRO A 226 -0.13 2.28 0.32
CA PRO A 226 0.82 1.60 1.18
C PRO A 226 0.59 1.99 2.64
N GLY A 227 0.60 1.00 3.53
CA GLY A 227 0.63 1.25 4.96
C GLY A 227 2.05 1.36 5.50
N VAL A 228 2.19 1.85 6.73
CA VAL A 228 3.49 1.88 7.42
C VAL A 228 3.80 0.48 7.98
N ASP A 229 4.78 -0.19 7.38
CA ASP A 229 5.27 -1.50 7.81
C ASP A 229 6.34 -1.34 8.90
N ILE A 230 5.90 -1.38 10.15
CA ILE A 230 6.77 -1.21 11.33
C ILE A 230 7.83 -2.30 11.44
N ASN A 231 7.53 -3.53 11.03
CA ASN A 231 8.52 -4.61 11.07
C ASN A 231 9.65 -4.37 10.07
N ARG A 232 9.32 -3.86 8.88
CA ARG A 232 10.31 -3.43 7.88
C ARG A 232 11.20 -2.32 8.45
N TYR A 233 10.62 -1.25 8.99
CA TYR A 233 11.39 -0.11 9.47
C TYR A 233 12.22 -0.43 10.71
N ASP A 234 11.72 -1.30 11.59
CA ASP A 234 12.50 -1.82 12.71
C ASP A 234 13.76 -2.58 12.23
N THR A 235 13.56 -3.50 11.29
CA THR A 235 14.64 -4.30 10.70
C THR A 235 15.65 -3.40 9.98
N LEU A 236 15.18 -2.42 9.21
CA LEU A 236 16.03 -1.46 8.49
C LEU A 236 16.82 -0.58 9.46
N ALA A 237 16.18 0.03 10.46
CA ALA A 237 16.86 0.89 11.42
C ALA A 237 17.96 0.13 12.17
N THR A 238 17.68 -1.10 12.59
CA THR A 238 18.66 -1.98 13.25
C THR A 238 19.81 -2.36 12.29
N GLY A 239 19.50 -2.72 11.05
CA GLY A 239 20.51 -3.12 10.05
C GLY A 239 21.40 -1.97 9.57
N LEU A 240 20.85 -0.75 9.49
CA LEU A 240 21.56 0.45 9.01
C LEU A 240 22.38 1.15 10.10
N ALA A 241 22.15 0.83 11.37
CA ALA A 241 22.84 1.47 12.50
C ALA A 241 24.37 1.47 12.36
N ALA A 242 24.95 0.41 11.80
CA ALA A 242 26.39 0.28 11.65
C ALA A 242 26.99 0.90 10.36
N THR A 243 26.18 1.26 9.36
CA THR A 243 26.67 1.53 7.99
C THR A 243 26.14 2.80 7.34
N LEU A 244 24.89 3.19 7.61
CA LEU A 244 24.19 4.24 6.87
C LEU A 244 23.37 5.18 7.79
N GLY A 245 23.61 5.16 9.09
CA GLY A 245 22.97 6.05 10.05
C GLY A 245 21.51 5.67 10.34
N GLY A 246 21.25 4.41 10.67
CA GLY A 246 19.96 4.02 11.28
C GLY A 246 19.95 4.34 12.78
N TYR A 247 18.88 4.96 13.26
CA TYR A 247 18.60 5.14 14.69
C TYR A 247 17.35 4.37 15.08
N LYS A 248 17.39 3.67 16.20
CA LYS A 248 16.24 2.97 16.78
C LYS A 248 16.07 3.33 18.24
N GLU A 249 14.86 3.76 18.61
CA GLU A 249 14.43 3.97 19.99
C GLU A 249 13.37 2.95 20.40
N ALA A 250 13.46 2.45 21.63
CA ALA A 250 12.43 1.61 22.23
C ALA A 250 11.49 2.48 23.07
N GLY A 251 10.35 2.86 22.50
CA GLY A 251 9.35 3.72 23.13
C GLY A 251 9.24 5.06 22.42
N ASP A 252 8.86 6.08 23.18
CA ASP A 252 8.65 7.44 22.66
C ASP A 252 9.97 8.18 22.48
N LEU A 253 10.04 9.04 21.47
CA LEU A 253 11.23 9.80 21.13
C LEU A 253 10.90 11.28 20.90
N THR A 254 11.78 12.17 21.34
CA THR A 254 11.75 13.59 20.97
C THR A 254 12.95 13.87 20.07
N VAL A 255 12.68 14.39 18.88
CA VAL A 255 13.66 14.69 17.84
C VAL A 255 13.69 16.21 17.65
N ASP A 256 14.78 16.81 18.09
CA ASP A 256 15.14 18.17 17.72
C ASP A 256 16.03 18.09 16.47
N LEU A 257 15.48 18.50 15.32
CA LEU A 257 16.16 18.41 14.04
C LEU A 257 17.42 19.30 14.00
N ASP A 258 17.45 20.38 14.80
CA ASP A 258 18.61 21.27 14.94
C ASP A 258 19.80 20.60 15.64
N ASN A 259 19.55 19.48 16.34
CA ASN A 259 20.54 18.83 17.20
C ASN A 259 20.40 17.29 17.21
N LEU A 260 20.43 16.68 16.03
CA LEU A 260 20.39 15.22 15.87
C LEU A 260 21.51 14.50 16.63
N GLY A 261 22.65 15.17 16.86
CA GLY A 261 23.75 14.62 17.65
C GLY A 261 23.40 14.29 19.11
N ALA A 262 22.31 14.86 19.65
CA ALA A 262 21.80 14.52 20.96
C ALA A 262 21.24 13.08 21.06
N LEU A 263 20.80 12.51 19.93
CA LEU A 263 20.20 11.17 19.88
C LEU A 263 21.23 10.07 20.20
N ASP A 264 22.43 10.16 19.62
CA ASP A 264 23.49 9.14 19.77
C ASP A 264 24.73 9.67 20.54
N GLY A 265 24.64 10.87 21.11
CA GLY A 265 25.76 11.53 21.80
C GLY A 265 26.95 11.88 20.88
N ASN A 266 26.74 11.85 19.56
CA ASN A 266 27.75 12.13 18.54
C ASN A 266 27.35 13.38 17.73
N PRO A 267 28.09 14.50 17.82
CA PRO A 267 27.74 15.73 17.12
C PRO A 267 27.83 15.64 15.57
N GLY A 268 28.41 14.56 15.02
CA GLY A 268 28.41 14.28 13.58
C GLY A 268 27.34 13.27 13.14
N PHE A 269 26.34 13.00 13.98
CA PHE A 269 25.29 12.03 13.68
C PHE A 269 24.33 12.59 12.62
N ALA A 270 24.32 11.96 11.44
CA ALA A 270 23.44 12.30 10.32
C ALA A 270 22.63 11.06 9.92
N PRO A 271 21.54 10.75 10.65
CA PRO A 271 20.75 9.56 10.38
C PRO A 271 19.96 9.69 9.07
N ARG A 272 19.85 8.59 8.34
CA ARG A 272 18.96 8.50 7.17
C ARG A 272 17.59 7.92 7.52
N LEU A 273 17.52 7.18 8.62
CA LEU A 273 16.29 6.57 9.14
C LEU A 273 16.31 6.65 10.67
N ILE A 274 15.28 7.27 11.24
CA ILE A 274 14.98 7.28 12.67
C ILE A 274 13.70 6.49 12.88
N PHE A 275 13.75 5.44 13.70
CA PHE A 275 12.60 4.62 14.03
C PHE A 275 12.37 4.60 15.54
N ALA A 276 11.13 4.81 15.97
CA ALA A 276 10.72 4.67 17.36
C ALA A 276 9.53 3.70 17.45
N THR A 277 9.53 2.79 18.41
CA THR A 277 8.39 1.87 18.58
C THR A 277 7.15 2.54 19.17
N GLY A 278 7.31 3.69 19.82
CA GLY A 278 6.23 4.52 20.36
C GLY A 278 5.98 5.78 19.51
N ASP A 279 5.64 6.88 20.18
CA ASP A 279 5.36 8.17 19.55
C ASP A 279 6.64 8.95 19.25
N ILE A 280 6.62 9.81 18.22
CA ILE A 280 7.72 10.76 17.94
C ILE A 280 7.20 12.18 18.09
N ARG A 281 7.91 13.02 18.86
CA ARG A 281 7.75 14.48 18.88
C ARG A 281 8.85 15.11 18.05
N VAL A 282 8.53 16.01 17.13
CA VAL A 282 9.50 16.57 16.18
C VAL A 282 9.30 18.07 15.95
N SER A 283 10.41 18.79 15.84
CA SER A 283 10.52 20.20 15.44
C SER A 283 11.97 20.52 15.03
N GLY A 284 12.17 21.63 14.32
CA GLY A 284 13.49 22.19 14.00
C GLY A 284 13.82 22.21 12.51
N GLU A 285 15.05 22.59 12.17
CA GLU A 285 15.57 22.60 10.81
C GLU A 285 16.32 21.31 10.48
N PHE A 286 16.20 20.80 9.25
CA PHE A 286 16.91 19.61 8.79
C PHE A 286 17.84 19.90 7.60
N ASP A 287 19.08 19.38 7.65
CA ASP A 287 20.12 19.65 6.64
C ASP A 287 20.37 18.47 5.67
N ALA A 288 19.71 17.33 5.92
CA ALA A 288 19.89 16.11 5.15
C ALA A 288 18.57 15.38 4.95
N SER A 289 18.44 14.65 3.83
CA SER A 289 17.23 13.87 3.57
C SER A 289 17.15 12.64 4.48
N MET A 290 16.06 12.53 5.22
CA MET A 290 15.86 11.47 6.22
C MET A 290 14.41 11.02 6.32
N LEU A 291 14.20 9.86 6.93
CA LEU A 291 12.88 9.33 7.22
C LEU A 291 12.72 9.11 8.73
N LEU A 292 11.65 9.66 9.30
CA LEU A 292 11.20 9.40 10.68
C LEU A 292 10.00 8.47 10.62
N VAL A 293 10.04 7.38 11.40
CA VAL A 293 8.97 6.39 11.47
C VAL A 293 8.58 6.14 12.91
N ALA A 294 7.31 6.39 13.24
CA ALA A 294 6.74 6.14 14.56
C ALA A 294 5.84 4.90 14.54
N GLY A 295 6.03 4.00 15.52
CA GLY A 295 5.11 2.91 15.81
C GLY A 295 3.78 3.38 16.41
N GLY A 296 3.74 4.60 16.94
CA GLY A 296 2.54 5.32 17.35
C GLY A 296 2.26 6.53 16.46
N ASN A 297 2.04 7.67 17.11
CA ASN A 297 1.76 8.97 16.48
C ASN A 297 3.05 9.75 16.21
N ILE A 298 2.97 10.70 15.28
CA ILE A 298 3.96 11.78 15.15
C ILE A 298 3.32 13.08 15.60
N TYR A 299 3.95 13.75 16.56
CA TYR A 299 3.58 15.06 17.07
C TYR A 299 4.51 16.13 16.48
N ILE A 300 3.93 17.09 15.76
CA ILE A 300 4.67 18.26 15.24
C ILE A 300 4.57 19.37 16.27
N GLU A 301 5.66 19.64 16.98
CA GLU A 301 5.69 20.57 18.13
C GLU A 301 6.16 21.99 17.77
N GLY A 302 6.53 22.22 16.51
CA GLY A 302 6.99 23.49 15.99
C GLY A 302 7.27 23.40 14.50
N ASP A 303 7.92 24.43 13.95
CA ASP A 303 8.28 24.45 12.53
C ASP A 303 9.17 23.25 12.17
N ILE A 304 8.99 22.74 10.96
CA ILE A 304 9.84 21.74 10.32
C ILE A 304 10.23 22.31 8.96
N ALA A 305 11.49 22.69 8.79
CA ALA A 305 11.95 23.35 7.57
C ALA A 305 13.34 22.85 7.16
N PRO A 306 13.69 22.86 5.86
CA PRO A 306 15.05 22.56 5.46
C PRO A 306 15.99 23.69 5.91
N ASP A 307 17.23 23.35 6.26
CA ASP A 307 18.29 24.34 6.45
C ASP A 307 18.43 25.16 5.15
N PRO A 308 18.45 26.51 5.21
CA PRO A 308 18.62 27.37 4.03
C PRO A 308 19.85 27.05 3.15
N LEU A 309 20.87 26.39 3.70
CA LEU A 309 22.07 25.95 3.00
C LEU A 309 21.87 24.64 2.21
N THR A 310 20.83 23.87 2.54
CA THR A 310 20.47 22.59 1.90
C THR A 310 18.97 22.54 1.56
N PRO A 311 18.48 23.45 0.69
CA PRO A 311 17.05 23.56 0.38
C PRO A 311 16.48 22.34 -0.34
N ASP A 312 17.34 21.47 -0.87
CA ASP A 312 16.96 20.22 -1.54
C ASP A 312 16.80 19.04 -0.57
N ALA A 313 17.16 19.22 0.71
CA ALA A 313 16.90 18.22 1.74
C ALA A 313 15.40 17.95 1.84
N GLN A 314 15.03 16.74 2.23
CA GLN A 314 13.62 16.33 2.36
C GLN A 314 13.45 15.35 3.51
N ILE A 315 12.40 15.55 4.30
CA ILE A 315 12.06 14.70 5.43
C ILE A 315 10.77 13.93 5.19
N GLY A 316 10.77 12.64 5.53
CA GLY A 316 9.56 11.83 5.62
C GLY A 316 9.09 11.68 7.06
N LEU A 317 7.78 11.80 7.30
CA LEU A 317 7.14 11.62 8.60
C LEU A 317 6.08 10.52 8.49
N PHE A 318 6.43 9.28 8.84
CA PHE A 318 5.54 8.13 8.71
C PHE A 318 5.04 7.65 10.07
N ALA A 319 3.77 7.91 10.35
CA ALA A 319 3.10 7.46 11.57
C ALA A 319 2.27 6.20 11.31
N LYS A 320 2.41 5.20 12.18
CA LYS A 320 1.54 4.02 12.19
C LYS A 320 0.10 4.35 12.60
N GLN A 321 -0.05 5.40 13.39
CA GLN A 321 -1.31 5.95 13.85
C GLN A 321 -1.59 7.28 13.15
N ASP A 322 -1.63 8.39 13.90
CA ASP A 322 -1.97 9.72 13.40
C ASP A 322 -0.73 10.64 13.36
N VAL A 323 -0.82 11.71 12.57
CA VAL A 323 0.06 12.87 12.67
C VAL A 323 -0.73 14.02 13.30
N VAL A 324 -0.19 14.58 14.37
CA VAL A 324 -0.92 15.52 15.22
C VAL A 324 -0.08 16.77 15.46
N ILE A 325 -0.66 17.95 15.26
CA ILE A 325 -0.14 19.20 15.82
C ILE A 325 -0.88 19.42 17.15
N PRO A 326 -0.24 19.17 18.32
CA PRO A 326 -0.93 19.20 19.61
C PRO A 326 -1.27 20.62 20.07
N ASP A 327 -2.27 20.74 20.95
CA ASP A 327 -2.62 22.04 21.56
C ASP A 327 -1.41 22.61 22.33
N GLY A 328 -1.12 23.87 22.07
CA GLY A 328 0.05 24.56 22.64
C GLY A 328 1.37 24.39 21.86
N ALA A 329 1.43 23.59 20.79
CA ALA A 329 2.59 23.56 19.89
C ALA A 329 2.81 24.92 19.19
N VAL A 330 1.71 25.60 18.85
CA VAL A 330 1.71 26.89 18.17
C VAL A 330 1.01 27.92 19.05
N ALA A 331 1.63 29.10 19.22
CA ALA A 331 1.03 30.19 19.98
C ALA A 331 -0.23 30.74 19.27
N ALA A 332 -1.15 31.33 20.04
CA ALA A 332 -2.38 31.91 19.49
C ALA A 332 -2.07 32.96 18.40
N GLY A 333 -2.63 32.77 17.20
CA GLY A 333 -2.40 33.64 16.04
C GLY A 333 -0.99 33.57 15.43
N ALA A 334 -0.15 32.64 15.85
CA ALA A 334 1.13 32.36 15.19
C ALA A 334 0.95 31.40 14.02
N ASP A 335 1.88 31.48 13.08
CA ASP A 335 1.94 30.64 11.89
C ASP A 335 2.75 29.37 12.19
N LEU A 336 2.56 28.33 11.37
CA LEU A 336 3.33 27.10 11.42
C LEU A 336 3.76 26.71 10.01
N THR A 337 5.05 26.41 9.84
CA THR A 337 5.62 25.94 8.58
C THR A 337 6.07 24.48 8.72
N VAL A 338 5.59 23.62 7.81
CA VAL A 338 5.97 22.20 7.76
C VAL A 338 6.34 21.83 6.35
N GLU A 339 7.61 21.49 6.13
CA GLU A 339 8.09 20.89 4.89
C GLU A 339 8.37 19.41 5.11
N ALA A 340 7.50 18.54 4.60
CA ALA A 340 7.62 17.10 4.81
C ALA A 340 6.83 16.27 3.77
N PHE A 341 7.21 15.00 3.64
CA PHE A 341 6.33 13.96 3.11
C PHE A 341 5.69 13.19 4.26
N VAL A 342 4.36 13.33 4.43
CA VAL A 342 3.64 12.79 5.58
C VAL A 342 2.86 11.54 5.20
N ILE A 343 2.97 10.48 6.00
CA ILE A 343 2.11 9.30 5.93
C ILE A 343 1.45 9.05 7.29
N ALA A 344 0.12 8.89 7.31
CA ALA A 344 -0.63 8.45 8.51
C ALA A 344 -1.44 7.18 8.20
N ASP A 345 -1.07 6.05 8.80
CA ASP A 345 -1.64 4.74 8.46
C ASP A 345 -2.96 4.40 9.18
N GLY A 346 -3.19 4.93 10.39
CA GLY A 346 -4.44 4.70 11.12
C GLY A 346 -4.71 3.26 11.53
N SER A 347 -3.67 2.56 11.98
CA SER A 347 -3.82 1.22 12.53
C SER A 347 -4.01 1.23 14.06
N ASP A 348 -4.34 0.08 14.65
CA ASP A 348 -4.46 -0.11 16.11
C ASP A 348 -5.48 0.80 16.82
N GLY A 349 -6.58 1.15 16.13
CA GLY A 349 -7.67 1.96 16.69
C GLY A 349 -7.49 3.47 16.53
N ALA A 350 -6.39 3.90 15.90
CA ALA A 350 -6.24 5.26 15.40
C ALA A 350 -7.00 5.45 14.07
N ASN A 351 -7.14 6.70 13.66
CA ASN A 351 -7.91 7.04 12.48
C ASN A 351 -7.04 7.22 11.23
N GLY A 352 -5.72 7.41 11.38
CA GLY A 352 -4.83 7.67 10.25
C GLY A 352 -5.08 9.06 9.70
N GLU A 353 -5.15 10.03 10.61
CA GLU A 353 -5.42 11.43 10.30
C GLU A 353 -4.16 12.27 10.35
N PHE A 354 -4.15 13.36 9.59
CA PHE A 354 -3.32 14.52 9.89
C PHE A 354 -4.21 15.62 10.48
N ARG A 355 -4.11 15.87 11.79
CA ARG A 355 -4.96 16.84 12.48
C ARG A 355 -4.18 17.84 13.31
N ALA A 356 -4.80 18.99 13.55
CA ALA A 356 -4.30 19.99 14.48
C ALA A 356 -5.33 20.23 15.59
N GLU A 357 -4.86 20.22 16.82
CA GLU A 357 -5.65 20.42 18.02
C GLU A 357 -5.35 21.82 18.56
N SER A 358 -6.38 22.66 18.71
CA SER A 358 -6.21 23.93 19.41
C SER A 358 -7.50 24.41 20.04
N THR A 359 -7.38 25.02 21.22
CA THR A 359 -8.48 25.73 21.88
C THR A 359 -8.59 27.19 21.44
N VAL A 360 -7.62 27.67 20.67
CA VAL A 360 -7.54 29.04 20.13
C VAL A 360 -7.43 29.01 18.60
N GLY A 361 -7.73 30.14 17.95
CA GLY A 361 -7.45 30.27 16.52
C GLY A 361 -5.95 30.41 16.27
N LEU A 362 -5.43 29.65 15.32
CA LEU A 362 -4.05 29.75 14.85
C LEU A 362 -3.97 30.66 13.61
N GLY A 363 -2.77 31.10 13.26
CA GLY A 363 -2.50 31.92 12.08
C GLY A 363 -2.60 31.12 10.79
N GLU A 364 -1.55 31.19 9.98
CA GLU A 364 -1.41 30.47 8.72
C GLU A 364 -0.68 29.14 8.91
N PHE A 365 -1.17 28.10 8.23
CA PHE A 365 -0.43 26.85 8.07
C PHE A 365 0.18 26.79 6.68
N ASN A 366 1.51 26.71 6.60
CA ASN A 366 2.27 26.62 5.37
C ASN A 366 2.87 25.23 5.25
N PHE A 367 2.34 24.41 4.34
CA PHE A 367 2.81 23.06 4.10
C PHE A 367 3.47 22.93 2.74
N THR A 368 4.69 22.40 2.71
CA THR A 368 5.41 22.09 1.48
C THR A 368 5.71 20.60 1.42
N GLY A 369 5.29 19.91 0.36
CA GLY A 369 5.55 18.48 0.17
C GLY A 369 4.32 17.70 -0.26
N ALA A 370 4.09 16.54 0.38
CA ALA A 370 2.92 15.69 0.11
C ALA A 370 2.37 15.05 1.39
N ILE A 371 1.07 14.80 1.42
CA ILE A 371 0.35 14.19 2.55
C ILE A 371 -0.43 12.98 2.02
N SER A 372 -0.16 11.81 2.60
CA SER A 372 -0.90 10.58 2.34
C SER A 372 -1.47 10.02 3.64
N VAL A 373 -2.78 10.11 3.82
CA VAL A 373 -3.45 9.74 5.07
C VAL A 373 -4.49 8.67 4.80
N ARG A 374 -4.62 7.67 5.68
CA ARG A 374 -5.61 6.61 5.47
C ARG A 374 -7.06 7.10 5.65
N GLY A 375 -7.33 7.98 6.62
CA GLY A 375 -8.68 8.51 6.84
C GLY A 375 -9.71 7.41 7.19
N GLY A 376 -9.52 6.75 8.33
CA GLY A 376 -10.29 5.60 8.79
C GLY A 376 -11.79 5.85 8.95
N GLY A 377 -12.59 4.77 8.88
CA GLY A 377 -14.06 4.80 8.75
C GLY A 377 -14.88 5.37 9.93
N GLY A 378 -14.26 6.10 10.85
CA GLY A 378 -14.91 6.80 11.96
C GLY A 378 -14.81 8.32 11.89
N THR A 379 -14.04 8.89 10.96
CA THR A 379 -13.73 10.32 10.95
C THR A 379 -14.39 11.07 9.83
N GLN A 380 -14.61 12.37 10.04
CA GLN A 380 -15.25 13.21 9.03
C GLN A 380 -14.30 13.56 7.89
N THR A 381 -12.99 13.56 8.16
CA THR A 381 -11.96 13.76 7.14
C THR A 381 -10.60 13.19 7.58
N GLY A 382 -9.79 12.73 6.64
CA GLY A 382 -8.40 12.32 6.90
C GLY A 382 -7.45 13.49 7.21
N ILE A 383 -7.80 14.73 6.87
CA ILE A 383 -6.98 15.92 7.14
C ILE A 383 -7.83 17.01 7.81
N ASP A 384 -7.63 17.25 9.11
CA ASP A 384 -8.35 18.29 9.84
C ASP A 384 -7.39 19.33 10.43
N LEU A 385 -7.09 20.34 9.62
CA LEU A 385 -6.25 21.48 9.98
C LEU A 385 -7.09 22.77 10.12
N SER A 386 -8.37 22.61 10.45
CA SER A 386 -9.34 23.71 10.44
C SER A 386 -9.18 24.74 11.55
N VAL A 387 -8.30 24.47 12.53
CA VAL A 387 -7.91 25.42 13.58
C VAL A 387 -7.05 26.57 13.06
N PHE A 388 -6.40 26.40 11.89
CA PHE A 388 -5.70 27.48 11.19
C PHE A 388 -6.68 28.27 10.31
N ALA A 389 -6.52 29.59 10.27
CA ALA A 389 -7.43 30.44 9.48
C ALA A 389 -7.18 30.28 7.97
N VAL A 390 -5.92 30.15 7.58
CA VAL A 390 -5.47 29.97 6.20
C VAL A 390 -4.56 28.74 6.14
N ARG A 391 -4.71 27.94 5.09
CA ARG A 391 -3.90 26.73 4.86
C ARG A 391 -3.36 26.76 3.44
N ASN A 392 -2.06 26.94 3.32
CA ASN A 392 -1.34 26.96 2.06
C ASN A 392 -0.63 25.63 1.89
N TYR A 393 -0.89 24.93 0.79
CA TYR A 393 -0.26 23.66 0.47
C TYR A 393 0.44 23.78 -0.88
N THR A 394 1.77 23.66 -0.86
CA THR A 394 2.62 23.72 -2.05
C THR A 394 3.26 22.37 -2.29
N HIS A 395 3.25 21.90 -3.54
CA HIS A 395 3.84 20.61 -3.89
C HIS A 395 5.32 20.75 -4.16
N LYS A 396 6.12 19.89 -3.52
CA LYS A 396 7.53 19.72 -3.85
C LYS A 396 7.66 18.47 -4.72
N ALA A 397 7.79 18.67 -6.03
CA ALA A 397 8.01 17.58 -6.96
C ALA A 397 9.33 16.84 -6.67
N ASN A 398 9.40 15.56 -7.06
CA ASN A 398 10.56 14.67 -6.86
C ASN A 398 10.92 14.46 -5.38
N ILE A 399 9.96 13.93 -4.60
CA ILE A 399 10.21 13.57 -3.22
C ILE A 399 11.14 12.33 -3.19
N ALA A 400 12.43 12.56 -2.98
CA ALA A 400 13.49 11.56 -2.78
C ALA A 400 13.72 11.25 -1.29
N VAL A 401 12.64 11.08 -0.52
CA VAL A 401 12.73 10.59 0.86
C VAL A 401 13.23 9.15 0.85
N PRO A 402 14.27 8.81 1.63
CA PRO A 402 14.83 7.46 1.62
C PRO A 402 13.83 6.45 2.19
N PHE A 403 13.76 5.26 1.59
CA PHE A 403 12.93 4.15 2.05
C PHE A 403 11.41 4.40 2.03
N SER A 404 10.95 5.39 1.25
CA SER A 404 9.54 5.62 0.99
C SER A 404 8.87 4.38 0.40
N PRO A 405 7.62 4.08 0.79
CA PRO A 405 6.86 3.02 0.14
C PRO A 405 6.30 3.52 -1.20
N PHE A 406 5.99 2.57 -2.08
CA PHE A 406 5.33 2.83 -3.36
C PHE A 406 3.92 2.28 -3.37
N ILE A 407 3.09 2.80 -4.27
CA ILE A 407 1.79 2.24 -4.60
C ILE A 407 1.99 1.15 -5.65
N ALA A 408 1.42 -0.03 -5.41
CA ALA A 408 1.40 -1.12 -6.38
C ALA A 408 -0.02 -1.70 -6.46
N ASN A 409 -0.65 -1.55 -7.63
CA ASN A 409 -2.04 -1.96 -7.86
C ASN A 409 -2.18 -2.81 -9.12
N ILE A 410 -2.90 -3.92 -9.02
CA ILE A 410 -3.25 -4.74 -10.17
C ILE A 410 -4.32 -4.00 -10.99
N ILE A 411 -4.00 -3.68 -12.24
CA ILE A 411 -4.92 -3.08 -13.21
C ILE A 411 -5.68 -4.18 -13.95
N THR A 412 -4.94 -5.21 -14.37
CA THR A 412 -5.51 -6.38 -15.04
C THR A 412 -4.82 -7.63 -14.50
N TRP A 413 -5.58 -8.71 -14.40
CA TRP A 413 -5.02 -10.04 -14.16
C TRP A 413 -5.78 -11.08 -14.97
N GLN A 414 -5.08 -12.12 -15.40
CA GLN A 414 -5.68 -13.25 -16.08
C GLN A 414 -4.92 -14.54 -15.78
N GLU A 415 -5.66 -15.64 -15.61
CA GLU A 415 -5.06 -16.98 -15.67
C GLU A 415 -4.62 -17.26 -17.11
N THR A 416 -3.39 -17.76 -17.24
CA THR A 416 -2.80 -18.12 -18.52
C THR A 416 -2.08 -19.46 -18.43
N THR A 417 -1.62 -19.95 -19.57
CA THR A 417 -0.71 -21.11 -19.62
C THR A 417 0.70 -20.67 -19.29
N SER A 418 1.50 -21.53 -18.65
CA SER A 418 2.90 -21.26 -18.31
C SER A 418 3.82 -20.95 -19.49
N PHE A 419 3.35 -21.17 -20.73
CA PHE A 419 4.09 -20.97 -21.97
C PHE A 419 3.58 -19.78 -22.80
N ALA A 420 2.63 -19.00 -22.28
CA ALA A 420 2.18 -17.81 -22.97
C ALA A 420 3.34 -16.83 -23.17
N ASP A 421 3.30 -16.07 -24.26
CA ASP A 421 4.31 -15.04 -24.52
C ASP A 421 4.37 -14.03 -23.36
N PHE A 422 5.58 -13.62 -23.02
CA PHE A 422 5.85 -12.66 -21.95
C PHE A 422 7.07 -11.80 -22.32
N PRO A 423 6.97 -10.45 -22.33
CA PRO A 423 5.75 -9.67 -22.10
C PRO A 423 4.64 -10.02 -23.10
N PRO A 424 3.35 -9.82 -22.75
CA PRO A 424 2.27 -9.93 -23.71
C PRO A 424 2.47 -8.89 -24.85
N PRO A 425 1.98 -9.21 -26.07
CA PRO A 425 2.19 -8.37 -27.26
C PRO A 425 1.53 -7.00 -27.21
#